data_AF-A0A7S3U7C0-F1
#
_entry.id   AF-A0A7S3U7C0-F1
#
_cell.length_a   1.000
_cell.length_b   1.000
_cell.length_c   1.000
_cell.angle_alpha   90.00
_cell.angle_beta   90.00
_cell.angle_gamma   90.00
#
_symmetry.space_group_name_H-M   'P 1'
#
loop_
_entity.id
_entity.type
_entity.pdbx_description
1 polymer ?
#
loop_
_entity_poly.entity_id
_entity_poly.type
_entity_poly.pdbx_seq_one_letter_code
_entity_poly.pdbx_strand_id
1 'polypeptide(L)'
;KKAWSAREWFVVRKAEIHRSEDNVLIPYIKMGVEARAQEIKEGKLEDCVLTKPNHPLVKYAEAFTHNFDLIAERKSVVYHLRELAKASILAKYLVDSGVRLDSSWFDLAERVTDVGVLEIPQLWNERWKSKVQVNDGKILEAGGPCH
;
A
#
# COMPACT_ATOMS: atom_id res chain seq x y z
N LYS A 1 19.60 13.52 -21.26
CA LYS A 1 18.22 13.31 -20.74
C LYS A 1 18.31 13.22 -19.22
N LYS A 2 17.49 13.96 -18.47
CA LYS A 2 17.47 13.85 -17.00
C LYS A 2 16.86 12.48 -16.64
N ALA A 3 17.56 11.67 -15.86
CA ALA A 3 17.00 10.42 -15.36
C ALA A 3 15.85 10.75 -14.40
N TRP A 4 14.68 10.17 -14.62
CA TRP A 4 13.55 10.28 -13.68
C TRP A 4 13.64 9.14 -12.68
N SER A 5 13.25 9.41 -11.44
CA SER A 5 13.20 8.42 -10.37
C SER A 5 11.87 8.55 -9.64
N ALA A 6 11.25 7.42 -9.34
CA ALA A 6 10.08 7.33 -8.49
C ALA A 6 10.08 5.97 -7.82
N ARG A 7 9.43 5.93 -6.66
CA ARG A 7 9.06 4.68 -6.02
C ARG A 7 7.66 4.29 -6.44
N GLU A 8 7.46 3.01 -6.71
CA GLU A 8 6.16 2.43 -7.03
C GLU A 8 5.82 1.31 -6.05
N TRP A 9 4.55 1.18 -5.69
CA TRP A 9 4.07 0.09 -4.84
C TRP A 9 2.65 -0.30 -5.21
N PHE A 10 2.32 -1.57 -4.98
CA PHE A 10 0.97 -2.08 -5.13
C PHE A 10 0.13 -1.70 -3.91
N VAL A 11 -1.13 -1.34 -4.15
CA VAL A 11 -2.09 -0.98 -3.10
C VAL A 11 -3.42 -1.70 -3.30
N VAL A 12 -4.07 -2.04 -2.19
CA VAL A 12 -5.48 -2.39 -2.18
C VAL A 12 -6.27 -1.14 -1.84
N ARG A 13 -6.96 -0.56 -2.84
CA ARG A 13 -7.76 0.67 -2.68
C ARG A 13 -9.15 0.41 -2.12
N LYS A 14 -9.66 -0.81 -2.31
CA LYS A 14 -10.96 -1.25 -1.79
C LYS A 14 -10.90 -2.73 -1.49
N ALA A 15 -11.46 -3.12 -0.34
CA ALA A 15 -11.51 -4.49 0.16
C ALA A 15 -12.86 -4.70 0.83
N GLU A 16 -13.68 -5.62 0.31
CA GLU A 16 -14.99 -5.96 0.84
C GLU A 16 -15.21 -7.47 0.77
N ILE A 17 -16.05 -8.00 1.66
CA ILE A 17 -16.61 -9.35 1.52
C ILE A 17 -18.09 -9.20 1.19
N HIS A 18 -18.48 -9.73 0.04
CA HIS A 18 -19.88 -9.84 -0.36
C HIS A 18 -20.39 -11.23 0.02
N ARG A 19 -21.69 -11.34 0.26
CA ARG A 19 -22.37 -12.63 0.48
C ARG A 19 -23.38 -12.82 -0.63
N SER A 20 -23.27 -13.93 -1.34
CA SER A 20 -24.26 -14.32 -2.35
C SER A 20 -25.56 -14.83 -1.71
N GLU A 21 -26.60 -15.00 -2.51
CA GLU A 21 -27.90 -15.52 -2.06
C GLU A 21 -27.79 -16.96 -1.49
N ASP A 22 -26.85 -17.76 -2.01
CA ASP A 22 -26.52 -19.11 -1.54
C ASP A 22 -25.48 -19.13 -0.41
N ASN A 23 -25.22 -17.98 0.23
CA ASN A 23 -24.34 -17.82 1.39
C ASN A 23 -22.84 -18.06 1.14
N VAL A 24 -22.40 -17.97 -0.11
CA VAL A 24 -20.97 -17.98 -0.44
C VAL A 24 -20.38 -16.60 -0.15
N LEU A 25 -19.23 -16.60 0.53
CA LEU A 25 -18.44 -15.38 0.75
C LEU A 25 -17.58 -15.10 -0.48
N ILE A 26 -17.73 -13.91 -1.05
CA ILE A 26 -17.03 -13.49 -2.26
C ILE A 26 -16.13 -12.29 -1.90
N PRO A 27 -14.80 -12.46 -1.88
CA PRO A 27 -13.89 -11.34 -1.66
C PRO A 27 -13.87 -10.43 -2.90
N TYR A 28 -14.25 -9.17 -2.71
CA TYR A 28 -14.18 -8.13 -3.71
C TYR A 28 -13.04 -7.16 -3.39
N ILE A 29 -12.12 -6.99 -4.34
CA ILE A 29 -10.96 -6.10 -4.17
C ILE A 29 -10.79 -5.19 -5.37
N LYS A 30 -10.30 -3.97 -5.11
CA LYS A 30 -9.81 -3.06 -6.14
C LYS A 30 -8.34 -2.75 -5.85
N MET A 31 -7.46 -3.31 -6.66
CA MET A 31 -6.02 -3.06 -6.55
C MET A 31 -5.57 -1.97 -7.52
N GLY A 32 -4.38 -1.44 -7.27
CA GLY A 32 -3.72 -0.48 -8.14
C GLY A 32 -2.23 -0.38 -7.84
N VAL A 33 -1.59 0.55 -8.53
CA VAL A 33 -0.22 0.97 -8.30
C VAL A 33 -0.23 2.45 -7.94
N GLU A 34 0.56 2.80 -6.94
CA GLU A 34 0.84 4.19 -6.60
C GLU A 34 2.30 4.49 -6.84
N ALA A 35 2.59 5.76 -7.14
CA ALA A 35 3.95 6.22 -7.37
C ALA A 35 4.21 7.53 -6.62
N ARG A 36 5.42 7.69 -6.11
CA ARG A 36 5.92 8.95 -5.56
C ARG A 36 7.24 9.29 -6.21
N ALA A 37 7.31 10.48 -6.82
CA ALA A 37 8.54 10.97 -7.45
C ALA A 37 9.65 11.06 -6.41
N GLN A 38 10.90 10.86 -6.84
CA GLN A 38 12.07 10.91 -5.97
C GLN A 38 13.08 11.93 -6.48
N GLU A 39 13.77 12.58 -5.54
CA GLU A 39 14.82 13.56 -5.80
C GLU A 39 16.02 13.33 -4.89
N ILE A 40 17.19 13.76 -5.34
CA ILE A 40 18.41 13.69 -4.53
C ILE A 40 18.48 14.94 -3.65
N LYS A 41 18.43 14.76 -2.34
CA LYS A 41 18.67 15.79 -1.32
C LYS A 41 19.87 15.38 -0.49
N GLU A 42 20.86 16.27 -0.39
CA GLU A 42 22.07 16.03 0.42
C GLU A 42 22.76 14.68 0.10
N GLY A 43 22.72 14.27 -1.18
CA GLY A 43 23.30 13.00 -1.63
C GLY A 43 22.44 11.75 -1.36
N LYS A 44 21.25 11.89 -0.76
CA LYS A 44 20.30 10.79 -0.51
C LYS A 44 19.10 10.88 -1.44
N LEU A 45 18.63 9.73 -1.91
CA LEU A 45 17.41 9.63 -2.71
C LEU A 45 16.20 9.64 -1.76
N GLU A 46 15.34 10.64 -1.91
CA GLU A 46 14.17 10.84 -1.06
C GLU A 46 12.91 11.05 -1.87
N ASP A 47 11.77 10.62 -1.31
CA ASP A 47 10.45 10.87 -1.87
C ASP A 47 10.12 12.38 -1.84
N CYS A 48 9.68 12.91 -2.98
CA CYS A 48 9.20 14.28 -3.09
C CYS A 48 7.96 14.48 -2.21
N VAL A 49 7.87 15.65 -1.57
CA VAL A 49 6.69 16.04 -0.75
C VAL A 49 5.43 16.11 -1.62
N LEU A 50 5.58 16.66 -2.84
CA LEU A 50 4.51 16.71 -3.83
C LEU A 50 4.99 16.01 -5.10
N THR A 51 4.17 15.06 -5.57
CA THR A 51 4.40 14.34 -6.80
C THR A 51 3.58 14.98 -7.92
N LYS A 52 4.25 15.45 -8.97
CA LYS A 52 3.57 16.11 -10.09
C LYS A 52 2.77 15.07 -10.89
N PRO A 53 1.50 15.35 -11.23
CA PRO A 53 0.67 14.41 -12.00
C PRO A 53 1.24 14.15 -13.41
N ASN A 54 2.04 15.09 -13.95
CA ASN A 54 2.68 14.92 -15.24
C ASN A 54 3.99 14.11 -15.20
N HIS A 55 4.42 13.60 -14.03
CA HIS A 55 5.64 12.82 -13.89
C HIS A 55 5.50 11.47 -14.63
N PRO A 56 6.50 11.04 -15.45
CA PRO A 56 6.36 9.84 -16.29
C PRO A 56 5.98 8.57 -15.53
N LEU A 57 6.61 8.31 -14.37
CA LEU A 57 6.33 7.12 -13.55
C LEU A 57 4.97 7.20 -12.83
N VAL A 58 4.44 8.40 -12.61
CA VAL A 58 3.08 8.58 -12.08
C VAL A 58 2.06 8.21 -13.13
N LYS A 59 2.24 8.70 -14.36
CA LYS A 59 1.39 8.30 -15.49
C LYS A 59 1.44 6.80 -15.76
N TYR A 60 2.61 6.19 -15.57
CA TYR A 60 2.73 4.73 -15.65
C TYR A 60 1.89 4.04 -14.56
N ALA A 61 2.03 4.43 -13.29
CA ALA A 61 1.23 3.87 -12.21
C ALA A 61 -0.28 4.07 -12.39
N GLU A 62 -0.71 5.21 -12.92
CA GLU A 62 -2.10 5.49 -13.29
C GLU A 62 -2.59 4.56 -14.40
N ALA A 63 -1.81 4.42 -15.49
CA ALA A 63 -2.14 3.53 -16.59
C ALA A 63 -2.15 2.05 -16.16
N PHE A 64 -1.21 1.63 -15.30
CA PHE A 64 -1.19 0.30 -14.72
C PHE A 64 -2.46 0.07 -13.89
N THR A 65 -2.81 1.02 -13.02
CA THR A 65 -4.02 0.94 -12.19
C THR A 65 -5.28 0.82 -13.02
N HIS A 66 -5.40 1.60 -14.09
CA HIS A 66 -6.54 1.54 -15.00
C HIS A 66 -6.69 0.15 -15.67
N ASN A 67 -5.56 -0.49 -15.96
CA ASN A 67 -5.52 -1.79 -16.63
C ASN A 67 -5.23 -2.95 -15.67
N PHE A 68 -5.35 -2.75 -14.35
CA PHE A 68 -4.82 -3.69 -13.37
C PHE A 68 -5.38 -5.10 -13.56
N ASP A 69 -6.70 -5.23 -13.73
CA ASP A 69 -7.35 -6.53 -13.88
C ASP A 69 -6.96 -7.24 -15.17
N LEU A 70 -6.88 -6.50 -16.28
CA LEU A 70 -6.42 -7.04 -17.56
C LEU A 70 -4.94 -7.50 -17.48
N ILE A 71 -4.10 -6.74 -16.78
CA ILE A 71 -2.70 -7.12 -16.54
C ILE A 71 -2.64 -8.36 -15.66
N ALA A 72 -3.43 -8.43 -14.60
CA ALA A 72 -3.51 -9.59 -13.71
C ALA A 72 -3.90 -10.84 -14.50
N GLU A 73 -4.89 -10.78 -15.39
CA GLU A 73 -5.27 -11.91 -16.25
C GLU A 73 -4.13 -12.40 -17.16
N ARG A 74 -3.25 -11.49 -17.59
CA ARG A 74 -2.19 -11.79 -18.58
C ARG A 74 -0.82 -12.05 -17.96
N LYS A 75 -0.61 -11.68 -16.70
CA LYS A 75 0.69 -11.76 -16.00
C LYS A 75 0.51 -12.51 -14.70
N SER A 76 1.04 -13.74 -14.65
CA SER A 76 0.90 -14.65 -13.52
C SER A 76 1.32 -14.04 -12.19
N VAL A 77 2.42 -13.27 -12.14
CA VAL A 77 2.85 -12.62 -10.90
C VAL A 77 1.82 -11.63 -10.36
N VAL A 78 1.15 -10.88 -11.24
CA VAL A 78 0.13 -9.90 -10.87
C VAL A 78 -1.19 -10.60 -10.54
N TYR A 79 -1.51 -11.68 -11.24
CA TYR A 79 -2.60 -12.59 -10.87
C TYR A 79 -2.44 -13.09 -9.43
N HIS A 80 -1.27 -13.66 -9.10
CA HIS A 80 -1.01 -14.21 -7.77
C HIS A 80 -1.04 -13.12 -6.69
N LEU A 81 -0.55 -11.92 -6.97
CA LEU A 81 -0.69 -10.79 -6.06
C LEU A 81 -2.17 -10.45 -5.78
N ARG A 82 -3.02 -10.47 -6.80
CA ARG A 82 -4.47 -10.23 -6.67
C ARG A 82 -5.15 -11.32 -5.85
N GLU A 83 -4.84 -12.59 -6.11
CA GLU A 83 -5.41 -13.72 -5.38
C GLU A 83 -4.92 -13.78 -3.93
N LEU A 84 -3.65 -13.43 -3.68
CA LEU A 84 -3.13 -13.28 -2.32
C LEU A 84 -3.91 -12.21 -1.56
N ALA A 85 -4.13 -11.03 -2.16
CA ALA A 85 -4.90 -9.97 -1.52
C ALA A 85 -6.33 -10.42 -1.16
N LYS A 86 -7.02 -11.12 -2.08
CA LYS A 86 -8.35 -11.70 -1.81
C LYS A 86 -8.31 -12.68 -0.63
N ALA A 87 -7.33 -13.58 -0.62
CA ALA A 87 -7.17 -14.56 0.45
C ALA A 87 -6.90 -13.89 1.81
N SER A 88 -6.03 -12.88 1.86
CA SER A 88 -5.73 -12.13 3.08
C SER A 88 -6.96 -11.41 3.63
N ILE A 89 -7.77 -10.80 2.77
CA ILE A 89 -8.99 -10.09 3.19
C ILE A 89 -10.06 -11.06 3.68
N LEU A 90 -10.23 -12.20 3.00
CA LEU A 90 -11.14 -13.25 3.46
C LEU A 90 -10.71 -13.82 4.81
N ALA A 91 -9.42 -14.12 4.98
CA ALA A 91 -8.87 -14.58 6.25
C ALA A 91 -9.12 -13.57 7.37
N LYS A 92 -8.86 -12.28 7.11
CA LYS A 92 -9.16 -11.19 8.05
C LYS A 92 -10.64 -11.16 8.42
N TYR A 93 -11.53 -11.25 7.43
CA TYR A 93 -12.98 -11.25 7.68
C TYR A 93 -13.43 -12.43 8.54
N LEU A 94 -12.93 -13.64 8.28
CA LEU A 94 -13.27 -14.84 9.07
C LEU A 94 -12.83 -14.68 10.53
N VAL A 95 -11.64 -14.14 10.76
CA VAL A 95 -11.13 -13.84 12.11
C VAL A 95 -11.98 -12.75 12.78
N ASP A 96 -12.19 -11.63 12.11
CA ASP A 96 -12.93 -10.48 12.66
C ASP A 96 -14.41 -10.80 12.93
N SER A 97 -15.02 -11.70 12.16
CA SER A 97 -16.41 -12.15 12.33
C SER A 97 -16.59 -13.20 13.42
N GLY A 98 -15.50 -13.64 14.07
CA GLY A 98 -15.55 -14.63 15.15
C GLY A 98 -15.98 -16.01 14.68
N VAL A 99 -15.77 -16.33 13.39
CA VAL A 99 -16.02 -17.66 12.85
C VAL A 99 -15.12 -18.64 13.61
N ARG A 100 -15.70 -19.73 14.13
CA ARG A 100 -14.94 -20.76 14.82
C ARG A 100 -14.11 -21.54 13.80
N LEU A 101 -12.86 -21.12 13.64
CA LEU A 101 -11.85 -21.85 12.88
C LEU A 101 -11.19 -22.89 13.78
N ASP A 102 -10.86 -24.05 13.20
CA ASP A 102 -10.12 -25.10 13.89
C ASP A 102 -8.71 -24.59 14.26
N SER A 103 -8.20 -24.98 15.43
CA SER A 103 -6.90 -24.51 15.93
C SER A 103 -5.74 -24.85 14.99
N SER A 104 -5.85 -25.93 14.22
CA SER A 104 -4.86 -26.34 13.22
C SER A 104 -4.56 -25.27 12.18
N TRP A 105 -5.49 -24.35 11.90
CA TRP A 105 -5.27 -23.22 11.00
C TRP A 105 -4.25 -22.21 11.55
N PHE A 106 -4.14 -22.09 12.87
CA PHE A 106 -3.19 -21.20 13.53
C PHE A 106 -1.83 -21.87 13.73
N ASP A 107 -1.81 -23.18 14.01
CA ASP A 107 -0.58 -23.96 14.20
C ASP A 107 0.32 -23.99 12.94
N LEU A 108 -0.25 -23.77 11.77
CA LEU A 108 0.47 -23.62 10.50
C LEU A 108 1.26 -22.31 10.40
N ALA A 109 0.78 -21.23 11.04
CA ALA A 109 1.39 -19.91 10.96
C ALA A 109 2.66 -19.77 11.82
N GLU A 110 2.75 -20.49 12.94
CA GLU A 110 3.90 -20.45 13.86
C GLU A 110 5.19 -21.05 13.27
N ARG A 111 5.12 -21.77 12.14
CA ARG A 111 6.29 -22.38 11.48
C ARG A 111 7.03 -21.45 10.52
N VAL A 112 6.56 -20.21 10.32
CA VAL A 112 7.22 -19.25 9.43
C VAL A 112 8.38 -18.59 10.19
N THR A 113 9.60 -19.06 9.91
CA THR A 113 10.85 -18.48 10.41
C THR A 113 11.02 -17.03 9.93
N ASP A 114 11.47 -16.17 10.85
CA ASP A 114 11.89 -14.76 10.70
C ASP A 114 11.79 -14.21 9.27
N VAL A 115 10.68 -13.52 9.00
CA VAL A 115 10.56 -12.67 7.81
C VAL A 115 11.47 -11.47 8.04
N GLY A 116 12.64 -11.47 7.41
CA GLY A 116 13.67 -10.45 7.59
C GLY A 116 13.14 -9.02 7.50
N VAL A 117 13.80 -8.11 8.24
CA VAL A 117 13.60 -6.65 8.33
C VAL A 117 12.25 -6.18 7.78
N LEU A 118 11.19 -6.30 8.61
CA LEU A 118 9.84 -5.78 8.34
C LEU A 118 9.76 -4.24 8.30
N GLU A 119 10.89 -3.53 8.39
CA GLU A 119 10.90 -2.09 8.21
C GLU A 119 10.72 -1.73 6.74
N ILE A 120 9.54 -1.22 6.40
CA ILE A 120 9.26 -0.60 5.11
C ILE A 120 10.20 0.61 4.96
N PRO A 121 11.21 0.58 4.07
CA PRO A 121 12.34 1.54 4.08
C PRO A 121 12.00 3.01 3.81
N GLN A 122 10.73 3.38 3.62
CA GLN A 122 10.29 4.77 3.39
C GLN A 122 9.25 5.31 4.38
N LEU A 123 8.69 4.49 5.29
CA LEU A 123 7.78 5.00 6.33
C LEU A 123 8.50 5.77 7.45
N TRP A 124 9.82 5.65 7.56
CA TRP A 124 10.66 6.45 8.48
C TRP A 124 10.54 7.96 8.21
N ASN A 125 10.45 8.36 6.94
CA ASN A 125 10.40 9.77 6.53
C ASN A 125 9.08 10.46 6.87
N GLU A 126 7.97 9.71 6.95
CA GLU A 126 6.66 10.27 7.32
C GLU A 126 6.49 10.38 8.83
N ARG A 127 7.07 9.45 9.62
CA ARG A 127 7.03 9.52 11.09
C ARG A 127 7.73 10.75 11.66
N TRP A 128 8.74 11.29 10.97
CA TRP A 128 9.51 12.44 11.46
C TRP A 128 8.88 13.81 11.13
N LYS A 129 8.00 13.89 10.11
CA LYS A 129 7.54 15.17 9.56
C LYS A 129 6.28 15.73 10.22
N SER A 130 5.69 15.01 11.18
CA SER A 130 4.48 15.44 11.88
C SER A 130 4.79 15.86 13.33
N LYS A 131 5.61 16.91 13.53
CA LYS A 131 5.62 17.66 14.80
C LYS A 131 4.68 18.84 14.67
N VAL A 132 3.40 18.63 14.98
CA VAL A 132 2.46 19.74 15.20
C VAL A 132 2.73 20.25 16.62
N GLN A 133 3.24 21.47 16.73
CA GLN A 133 3.31 22.15 18.03
C GLN A 133 1.95 22.78 18.33
N VAL A 134 1.35 22.36 19.44
CA VAL A 134 0.09 22.91 19.95
C VAL A 134 0.40 23.67 21.22
N ASN A 135 -0.05 24.92 21.32
CA ASN A 135 0.00 25.70 22.55
C ASN A 135 -1.38 26.34 22.78
N ASP A 136 -1.94 26.14 23.98
CA ASP A 136 -3.27 26.63 24.40
C ASP A 136 -4.40 26.43 23.36
N GLY A 137 -4.48 25.23 22.79
CA GLY A 137 -5.54 24.86 21.84
C GLY A 137 -5.41 25.49 20.45
N LYS A 138 -4.30 26.18 20.15
CA LYS A 138 -3.99 26.70 18.82
C LYS A 138 -2.83 25.91 18.19
N ILE A 139 -3.02 25.51 16.94
CA ILE A 139 -1.95 24.94 16.11
C ILE A 139 -1.02 26.09 15.74
N LEU A 140 0.24 26.01 16.15
CA LEU A 140 1.25 26.95 15.70
C LEU A 140 1.61 26.57 14.26
N GLU A 141 1.36 27.48 13.31
CA GLU A 141 1.93 27.34 11.97
C GLU A 141 3.45 27.23 12.12
N ALA A 142 4.05 26.21 11.52
CA ALA A 142 5.49 26.10 11.41
C ALA A 142 5.98 27.22 10.48
N GLY A 143 6.23 28.39 11.06
CA GLY A 143 6.72 29.57 10.36
C GLY A 143 8.21 29.47 9.99
N GLY A 144 8.46 29.05 8.75
CA GLY A 144 9.50 29.58 7.83
C GLY A 144 11.00 29.32 8.11
N PRO A 145 11.93 29.70 7.18
CA PRO A 145 11.74 30.56 5.99
C PRO A 145 12.18 29.98 4.63
N CYS A 146 11.88 30.73 3.57
CA CYS A 146 12.34 30.57 2.18
C CYS A 146 13.87 30.65 2.02
N HIS A 147 14.43 29.84 1.12
CA HIS A 147 15.31 30.22 0.00
C HIS A 147 15.46 29.04 -0.98
#